data_AF-A0AAD7Y6Q8-F1
#
_entry.id   AF-A0AAD7Y6Q8-F1
#
_cell.length_a   1.000
_cell.length_b   1.000
_cell.length_c   1.000
_cell.angle_alpha   90.00
_cell.angle_beta   90.00
_cell.angle_gamma   90.00
#
_symmetry.space_group_name_H-M   'P 1'
#
loop_
_entity.id
_entity.type
_entity.pdbx_description
1 polymer ?
#
loop_
_entity_poly.entity_id
_entity_poly.type
_entity_poly.pdbx_seq_one_letter_code
_entity_poly.pdbx_strand_id
1 'polypeptide(L)'
;MLPYAIWYHDNNTFTLYQKYLETSLKTIRYENKNKMDIFNPDIMIAYEKELADCVIRHKKLAAYAIFNQDVEKLFNEKELEEIKETMKRVEKGEEKTGLICGVANDIPIFIHMTFTEYFATEYICDLLKNAKDSENQRQMIQFIYNVMMSRSNFANIRSIIYRKTTIDVKLKIILVRNKEMRGVLEMCRQKVGKKLRSTISLSKMSRLWDDSDSDSIITVDDDDDDYDEDAI
;
A
#
# COMPACT_ATOMS: atom_id res chain seq x y z
N MET A 1 -19.66 17.46 -7.05
CA MET A 1 -19.10 16.35 -6.24
C MET A 1 -18.68 15.27 -7.22
N LEU A 2 -17.39 15.18 -7.56
CA LEU A 2 -16.88 14.22 -8.55
C LEU A 2 -16.76 12.82 -7.91
N PRO A 3 -17.06 11.73 -8.65
CA PRO A 3 -16.96 10.38 -8.12
C PRO A 3 -15.48 10.04 -7.90
N TYR A 4 -15.11 9.69 -6.66
CA TYR A 4 -13.78 9.21 -6.32
C TYR A 4 -13.46 7.94 -7.13
N ALA A 5 -12.52 8.07 -8.08
CA ALA A 5 -11.96 6.92 -8.77
C ALA A 5 -11.19 6.06 -7.76
N ILE A 6 -11.70 4.86 -7.50
CA ILE A 6 -11.02 3.84 -6.69
C ILE A 6 -9.92 3.25 -7.58
N TRP A 7 -8.67 3.57 -7.27
CA TRP A 7 -7.50 3.06 -8.00
C TRP A 7 -7.19 1.64 -7.52
N TYR A 8 -7.06 0.70 -8.46
CA TYR A 8 -6.63 -0.66 -8.16
C TYR A 8 -5.10 -0.72 -8.23
N HIS A 9 -4.45 -0.97 -7.10
CA HIS A 9 -2.99 -1.10 -7.03
C HIS A 9 -2.57 -2.53 -7.43
N ASP A 10 -1.96 -2.67 -8.60
CA ASP A 10 -1.17 -3.86 -8.95
C ASP A 10 0.22 -3.80 -8.28
N ASN A 11 1.06 -4.84 -8.45
CA ASN A 11 2.44 -4.82 -7.94
C ASN A 11 3.25 -3.65 -8.52
N ASN A 12 2.87 -3.15 -9.69
CA ASN A 12 3.51 -2.03 -10.36
C ASN A 12 3.22 -0.69 -9.65
N THR A 13 2.10 -0.58 -8.93
CA THR A 13 1.72 0.69 -8.29
C THR A 13 2.47 0.94 -6.98
N PHE A 14 2.78 -0.09 -6.20
CA PHE A 14 3.60 0.09 -4.99
C PHE A 14 5.06 0.37 -5.33
N THR A 15 5.59 -0.31 -6.35
CA THR A 15 6.93 -0.01 -6.86
C THR A 15 6.99 1.38 -7.48
N LEU A 16 5.91 1.88 -8.08
CA LEU A 16 5.81 3.26 -8.55
C LEU A 16 5.97 4.27 -7.41
N TYR A 17 5.31 4.09 -6.27
CA TYR A 17 5.42 5.05 -5.15
C TYR A 17 6.82 5.07 -4.55
N GLN A 18 7.42 3.90 -4.40
CA GLN A 18 8.79 3.79 -3.91
C GLN A 18 9.78 4.42 -4.90
N LYS A 19 9.67 4.08 -6.19
CA LYS A 19 10.48 4.68 -7.26
C LYS A 19 10.30 6.19 -7.35
N TYR A 20 9.09 6.70 -7.13
CA TYR A 20 8.84 8.14 -7.13
C TYR A 20 9.62 8.83 -6.01
N LEU A 21 9.61 8.26 -4.80
CA LEU A 21 10.32 8.80 -3.65
C LEU A 21 11.85 8.73 -3.84
N GLU A 22 12.36 7.60 -4.32
CA GLU A 22 13.77 7.41 -4.71
C GLU A 22 14.19 8.44 -5.76
N THR A 23 13.43 8.56 -6.85
CA THR A 23 13.71 9.51 -7.94
C THR A 23 13.67 10.95 -7.42
N SER A 24 12.67 11.29 -6.62
CA SER A 24 12.54 12.65 -6.08
C SER A 24 13.70 13.03 -5.18
N LEU A 25 14.14 12.13 -4.28
CA LEU A 25 15.31 12.40 -3.44
C LEU A 25 16.61 12.48 -4.25
N LYS A 26 16.85 11.49 -5.11
CA LYS A 26 18.05 11.43 -5.94
C LYS A 26 18.17 12.66 -6.85
N THR A 27 17.12 12.98 -7.60
CA THR A 27 17.14 14.08 -8.57
C THR A 27 17.10 15.45 -7.89
N ILE A 28 16.25 15.66 -6.87
CA ILE A 28 16.09 17.00 -6.27
C ILE A 28 17.26 17.36 -5.34
N ARG A 29 17.79 16.41 -4.56
CA ARG A 29 18.84 16.70 -3.56
C ARG A 29 20.25 16.41 -4.04
N TYR A 30 20.49 15.29 -4.72
CA TYR A 30 21.87 14.85 -5.01
C TYR A 30 22.33 15.27 -6.40
N GLU A 31 21.49 15.09 -7.42
CA GLU A 31 21.84 15.41 -8.81
C GLU A 31 21.72 16.92 -9.09
N ASN A 32 20.56 17.53 -8.81
CA ASN A 32 20.32 18.93 -9.20
C ASN A 32 20.95 19.96 -8.28
N LYS A 33 21.08 19.68 -6.98
CA LYS A 33 21.58 20.66 -5.99
C LYS A 33 23.05 20.50 -5.64
N ASN A 34 23.53 19.28 -5.52
CA ASN A 34 24.87 19.02 -4.98
C ASN A 34 25.86 18.44 -6.00
N LYS A 35 25.42 18.06 -7.22
CA LYS A 35 26.24 17.40 -8.25
C LYS A 35 27.10 16.25 -7.67
N MET A 36 26.55 15.54 -6.70
CA MET A 36 27.29 14.50 -5.96
C MET A 36 27.33 13.21 -6.77
N ASP A 37 28.51 12.59 -6.83
CA ASP A 37 28.68 11.28 -7.44
C ASP A 37 28.17 10.19 -6.48
N ILE A 38 26.95 9.73 -6.72
CA ILE A 38 26.27 8.67 -5.98
C ILE A 38 26.94 7.29 -6.12
N PHE A 39 27.94 7.13 -6.99
CA PHE A 39 28.73 5.89 -7.07
C PHE A 39 29.90 5.86 -6.07
N ASN A 40 30.15 6.95 -5.34
CA ASN A 40 31.04 6.92 -4.19
C ASN A 40 30.38 6.16 -3.03
N PRO A 41 31.05 5.14 -2.44
CA PRO A 41 30.49 4.33 -1.36
C PRO A 41 29.99 5.13 -0.15
N ASP A 42 30.71 6.18 0.26
CA ASP A 42 30.34 6.99 1.43
C ASP A 42 29.10 7.85 1.15
N ILE A 43 28.98 8.34 -0.09
CA ILE A 43 27.81 9.10 -0.55
C ILE A 43 26.60 8.17 -0.67
N MET A 44 26.80 6.94 -1.13
CA MET A 44 25.76 5.92 -1.24
C MET A 44 25.19 5.55 0.13
N ILE A 45 26.04 5.32 1.14
CA ILE A 45 25.60 5.02 2.52
C ILE A 45 24.80 6.19 3.09
N ALA A 46 25.27 7.43 2.90
CA ALA A 46 24.55 8.62 3.36
C ALA A 46 23.19 8.78 2.65
N TYR A 47 23.13 8.50 1.36
CA TYR A 47 21.89 8.52 0.57
C TYR A 47 20.89 7.47 1.06
N GLU A 48 21.31 6.22 1.27
CA GLU A 48 20.44 5.14 1.74
C GLU A 48 19.85 5.44 3.11
N LYS A 49 20.65 6.00 4.01
CA LYS A 49 20.18 6.44 5.33
C LYS A 49 19.13 7.55 5.20
N GLU A 50 19.42 8.58 4.41
CA GLU A 50 18.47 9.69 4.20
C GLU A 50 17.18 9.22 3.54
N LEU A 51 17.26 8.27 2.60
CA LEU A 51 16.10 7.64 1.98
C LEU A 51 15.24 6.91 3.02
N ALA A 52 15.86 6.11 3.89
CA ALA A 52 15.17 5.40 4.96
C ALA A 52 14.48 6.39 5.94
N ASP A 53 15.20 7.41 6.38
CA ASP A 53 14.67 8.44 7.28
C ASP A 53 13.53 9.24 6.61
N CYS A 54 13.66 9.54 5.31
CA CYS A 54 12.61 10.17 4.52
C CYS A 54 11.35 9.30 4.49
N VAL A 55 11.47 8.01 4.18
CA VAL A 55 10.34 7.07 4.15
C VAL A 55 9.64 7.01 5.51
N ILE A 56 10.41 6.88 6.61
CA ILE A 56 9.86 6.83 7.97
C ILE A 56 9.08 8.12 8.29
N ARG A 57 9.65 9.29 7.98
CA ARG A 57 8.96 10.58 8.20
C ARG A 57 7.66 10.68 7.41
N HIS A 58 7.65 10.29 6.13
CA HIS A 58 6.45 10.35 5.30
C HIS A 58 5.38 9.35 5.76
N LYS A 59 5.77 8.15 6.23
CA LYS A 59 4.86 7.20 6.88
C LYS A 59 4.16 7.82 8.09
N LYS A 60 4.90 8.47 8.99
CA LYS A 60 4.34 9.15 10.17
C LYS A 60 3.40 10.30 9.79
N LEU A 61 3.82 11.19 8.89
CA LEU A 61 3.00 12.33 8.44
C LEU A 61 1.71 11.89 7.76
N ALA A 62 1.79 10.86 6.92
CA ALA A 62 0.61 10.32 6.25
C ALA A 62 -0.37 9.66 7.22
N ALA A 63 0.14 8.85 8.16
CA ALA A 63 -0.68 8.26 9.20
C ALA A 63 -1.32 9.33 10.09
N TYR A 64 -0.59 10.38 10.45
CA TYR A 64 -1.14 11.52 11.17
C TYR A 64 -2.26 12.21 10.37
N ALA A 65 -2.07 12.43 9.07
CA ALA A 65 -3.09 13.08 8.23
C ALA A 65 -4.39 12.28 8.10
N ILE A 66 -4.31 10.96 8.02
CA ILE A 66 -5.48 10.08 7.85
C ILE A 66 -6.14 9.74 9.19
N PHE A 67 -5.35 9.60 10.25
CA PHE A 67 -5.79 9.11 11.56
C PHE A 67 -5.70 10.19 12.65
N ASN A 68 -5.78 11.47 12.29
CA ASN A 68 -5.66 12.61 13.20
C ASN A 68 -6.60 12.54 14.43
N GLN A 69 -7.77 11.90 14.29
CA GLN A 69 -8.74 11.68 15.38
C GLN A 69 -8.33 10.59 16.38
N ASP A 70 -7.35 9.75 16.04
CA ASP A 70 -6.93 8.60 16.83
C ASP A 70 -5.41 8.61 17.10
N VAL A 71 -4.78 9.78 17.03
CA VAL A 71 -3.31 9.93 17.09
C VAL A 71 -2.70 9.34 18.37
N GLU A 72 -3.40 9.45 19.49
CA GLU A 72 -2.95 8.90 20.78
C GLU A 72 -2.86 7.37 20.79
N LYS A 73 -3.58 6.68 19.89
CA LYS A 73 -3.52 5.22 19.73
C LYS A 73 -2.36 4.77 18.83
N LEU A 74 -1.77 5.71 18.09
CA LEU A 74 -0.78 5.42 17.05
C LEU A 74 0.61 5.94 17.38
N PHE A 75 0.69 7.07 18.08
CA PHE A 75 1.93 7.77 18.33
C PHE A 75 2.09 8.05 19.83
N ASN A 76 3.31 7.88 20.31
CA ASN A 76 3.67 8.42 21.62
C ASN A 76 3.99 9.92 21.54
N GLU A 77 4.14 10.57 22.70
CA GLU A 77 4.39 12.01 22.81
C GLU A 77 5.64 12.46 22.04
N LYS A 78 6.73 11.68 22.10
CA LYS A 78 7.96 11.97 21.36
C LYS A 78 7.72 11.94 19.86
N GLU A 79 7.01 10.93 19.36
CA GLU A 79 6.67 10.83 17.94
C GLU A 79 5.76 11.97 17.48
N LEU A 80 4.82 12.42 18.32
CA LEU A 80 3.98 13.58 18.03
C LEU A 80 4.80 14.87 17.94
N GLU A 81 5.79 15.05 18.79
CA GLU A 81 6.69 16.21 18.70
C GLU A 81 7.54 16.16 17.42
N GLU A 82 8.10 15.01 17.06
CA GLU A 82 8.84 14.81 15.80
C GLU A 82 7.96 15.14 14.57
N ILE A 83 6.68 14.77 14.62
CA ILE A 83 5.69 15.09 13.57
C ILE A 83 5.48 16.60 13.49
N LYS A 84 5.24 17.28 14.62
CA LYS A 84 5.06 18.74 14.66
C LYS A 84 6.29 19.49 14.17
N GLU A 85 7.49 19.08 14.58
CA GLU A 85 8.74 19.64 14.07
C GLU A 85 8.86 19.47 12.57
N THR A 86 8.50 18.29 12.06
CA THR A 86 8.54 18.02 10.62
C THR A 86 7.52 18.87 9.87
N MET A 87 6.31 19.08 10.39
CA MET A 87 5.32 19.99 9.81
C MET A 87 5.83 21.43 9.75
N LYS A 88 6.50 21.93 10.80
CA LYS A 88 7.14 23.25 10.78
C LYS A 88 8.21 23.37 9.68
N ARG A 89 8.98 22.31 9.42
CA ARG A 89 9.95 22.28 8.31
C ARG A 89 9.26 22.30 6.94
N VAL A 90 8.12 21.63 6.80
CA VAL A 90 7.29 21.67 5.59
C VAL A 90 6.81 23.10 5.33
N GLU A 91 6.27 23.77 6.35
CA GLU A 91 5.78 25.16 6.23
C GLU A 91 6.88 26.15 5.83
N LYS A 92 8.11 25.92 6.31
CA LYS A 92 9.29 26.72 5.93
C LYS A 92 9.85 26.39 4.54
N GLY A 93 9.31 25.39 3.85
CA GLY A 93 9.84 24.92 2.56
C GLY A 93 11.20 24.21 2.67
N GLU A 94 11.55 23.73 3.87
CA GLU A 94 12.79 22.99 4.13
C GLU A 94 12.66 21.51 3.74
N GLU A 95 11.44 20.97 3.74
CA GLU A 95 11.14 19.63 3.22
C GLU A 95 11.04 19.68 1.68
N LYS A 96 11.98 19.03 0.98
CA LYS A 96 12.14 19.15 -0.49
C LYS A 96 11.96 17.83 -1.21
N THR A 97 11.02 17.01 -0.76
CA THR A 97 10.74 15.69 -1.34
C THR A 97 9.72 15.74 -2.46
N GLY A 98 8.98 16.85 -2.60
CA GLY A 98 7.92 17.00 -3.60
C GLY A 98 6.64 16.21 -3.29
N LEU A 99 6.62 15.46 -2.19
CA LEU A 99 5.47 14.63 -1.78
C LEU A 99 4.44 15.41 -0.96
N ILE A 100 4.89 16.42 -0.22
CA ILE A 100 4.07 17.23 0.68
C ILE A 100 4.09 18.66 0.15
N CYS A 101 2.91 19.21 -0.13
CA CYS A 101 2.74 20.56 -0.69
C CYS A 101 2.60 21.63 0.39
N GLY A 102 2.27 21.25 1.62
CA GLY A 102 2.11 22.20 2.73
C GLY A 102 1.45 21.57 3.94
N VAL A 103 1.04 22.42 4.88
CA VAL A 103 0.25 22.08 6.06
C VAL A 103 -0.99 22.96 6.06
N ALA A 104 -2.16 22.39 6.36
CA ALA A 104 -3.39 23.17 6.55
C ALA A 104 -4.18 22.59 7.73
N ASN A 105 -4.70 23.46 8.59
CA ASN A 105 -5.41 23.06 9.81
C ASN A 105 -4.61 22.03 10.63
N ASP A 106 -3.30 22.26 10.78
CA ASP A 106 -2.36 21.37 11.46
C ASP A 106 -2.23 19.96 10.84
N ILE A 107 -2.66 19.77 9.58
CA ILE A 107 -2.60 18.49 8.87
C ILE A 107 -1.67 18.61 7.66
N PRO A 108 -0.70 17.69 7.46
CA PRO A 108 0.16 17.73 6.28
C PRO A 108 -0.63 17.33 5.03
N ILE A 109 -0.47 18.14 3.97
CA ILE A 109 -1.14 17.93 2.67
C ILE A 109 -0.13 17.32 1.70
N PHE A 110 -0.42 16.09 1.28
CA PHE A 110 0.34 15.44 0.21
C PHE A 110 -0.15 15.88 -1.16
N ILE A 111 0.74 15.82 -2.16
CA ILE A 111 0.43 16.17 -3.54
C ILE A 111 -0.71 15.30 -4.13
N HIS A 112 -0.80 14.04 -3.69
CA HIS A 112 -1.92 13.16 -3.99
C HIS A 112 -2.35 12.36 -2.77
N MET A 113 -3.67 12.22 -2.60
CA MET A 113 -4.28 11.44 -1.52
C MET A 113 -3.82 9.98 -1.54
N THR A 114 -3.56 9.40 -2.71
CA THR A 114 -3.09 8.03 -2.85
C THR A 114 -1.73 7.80 -2.20
N PHE A 115 -0.83 8.80 -2.22
CA PHE A 115 0.42 8.74 -1.46
C PHE A 115 0.16 8.76 0.04
N THR A 116 -0.75 9.62 0.51
CA THR A 116 -1.15 9.66 1.92
C THR A 116 -1.71 8.30 2.36
N GLU A 117 -2.64 7.74 1.60
CA GLU A 117 -3.26 6.45 1.92
C GLU A 117 -2.23 5.31 1.89
N TYR A 118 -1.31 5.32 0.93
CA TYR A 118 -0.23 4.34 0.83
C TYR A 118 0.70 4.40 2.04
N PHE A 119 1.25 5.57 2.36
CA PHE A 119 2.19 5.74 3.47
C PHE A 119 1.53 5.53 4.84
N ALA A 120 0.27 5.96 5.01
CA ALA A 120 -0.50 5.67 6.21
C ALA A 120 -0.70 4.15 6.38
N THR A 121 -0.98 3.44 5.28
CA THR A 121 -1.13 1.98 5.30
C THR A 121 0.18 1.27 5.59
N GLU A 122 1.29 1.71 5.01
CA GLU A 122 2.62 1.23 5.34
C GLU A 122 2.90 1.35 6.84
N TYR A 123 2.62 2.52 7.43
CA TYR A 123 2.87 2.77 8.85
C TYR A 123 2.11 1.81 9.77
N ILE A 124 0.79 1.63 9.57
CA ILE A 124 0.00 0.71 10.40
C ILE A 124 0.43 -0.74 10.23
N CYS A 125 0.86 -1.15 9.02
CA CYS A 125 1.39 -2.49 8.79
C CYS A 125 2.71 -2.70 9.53
N ASP A 126 3.58 -1.68 9.58
CA ASP A 126 4.82 -1.74 10.33
C ASP A 126 4.57 -1.81 11.84
N LEU A 127 3.65 -1.01 12.38
CA LEU A 127 3.23 -1.10 13.77
C LEU A 127 2.71 -2.50 14.11
N LEU A 128 1.86 -3.06 13.26
CA LEU A 128 1.30 -4.40 13.47
C LEU A 128 2.39 -5.49 13.46
N LYS A 129 3.37 -5.41 12.56
CA LYS A 129 4.48 -6.37 12.47
C LYS A 129 5.45 -6.28 13.65
N ASN A 130 5.55 -5.11 14.27
CA ASN A 130 6.52 -4.78 15.33
C ASN A 130 5.90 -4.77 16.72
N ALA A 131 4.58 -4.95 16.84
CA ALA A 131 3.90 -5.04 18.12
C ALA A 131 4.46 -6.20 18.96
N LYS A 132 4.85 -5.86 20.20
CA LYS A 132 5.70 -6.69 21.08
C LYS A 132 4.97 -7.89 21.68
N ASP A 133 3.65 -7.77 21.86
CA ASP A 133 2.82 -8.79 22.48
C ASP A 133 1.46 -8.93 21.77
N SER A 134 0.74 -10.00 22.09
CA SER A 134 -0.54 -10.35 21.48
C SER A 134 -1.66 -9.36 21.78
N GLU A 135 -1.60 -8.64 22.90
CA GLU A 135 -2.63 -7.68 23.28
C GLU A 135 -2.47 -6.39 22.47
N ASN A 136 -1.25 -5.87 22.37
CA ASN A 136 -0.92 -4.75 21.48
C ASN A 136 -1.25 -5.06 20.01
N GLN A 137 -0.97 -6.29 19.56
CA GLN A 137 -1.38 -6.74 18.23
C GLN A 137 -2.91 -6.73 18.08
N ARG A 138 -3.65 -7.21 19.08
CA ARG A 138 -5.11 -7.24 19.04
C ARG A 138 -5.70 -5.83 19.00
N GLN A 139 -5.20 -4.91 19.81
CA GLN A 139 -5.64 -3.51 19.82
C GLN A 139 -5.36 -2.83 18.47
N MET A 140 -4.18 -3.07 17.89
CA MET A 140 -3.83 -2.57 16.56
C MET A 140 -4.73 -3.16 15.47
N ILE A 141 -5.06 -4.45 15.55
CA ILE A 141 -5.99 -5.08 14.62
C ILE A 141 -7.38 -4.48 14.75
N GLN A 142 -7.87 -4.25 15.97
CA GLN A 142 -9.17 -3.59 16.19
C GLN A 142 -9.19 -2.18 15.61
N PHE A 143 -8.10 -1.43 15.81
CA PHE A 143 -7.94 -0.11 15.22
C PHE A 143 -8.02 -0.18 13.68
N ILE A 144 -7.25 -1.08 13.06
CA ILE A 144 -7.25 -1.29 11.61
C ILE A 144 -8.65 -1.69 11.12
N TYR A 145 -9.33 -2.60 11.82
CA TYR A 145 -10.69 -3.02 11.50
C TYR A 145 -11.65 -1.82 11.51
N ASN A 146 -11.64 -1.03 12.58
CA ASN A 146 -12.49 0.15 12.73
C ASN A 146 -12.21 1.19 11.63
N VAL A 147 -10.93 1.44 11.33
CA VAL A 147 -10.50 2.30 10.22
C VAL A 147 -11.04 1.77 8.88
N MET A 148 -10.86 0.48 8.60
CA MET A 148 -11.26 -0.14 7.33
C MET A 148 -12.78 -0.21 7.15
N MET A 149 -13.52 -0.42 8.24
CA MET A 149 -14.96 -0.73 8.19
C MET A 149 -15.84 0.49 8.42
N SER A 150 -15.43 1.43 9.28
CA SER A 150 -16.27 2.56 9.68
C SER A 150 -16.03 3.83 8.86
N ARG A 151 -14.89 3.98 8.19
CA ARG A 151 -14.55 5.19 7.42
C ARG A 151 -14.68 4.93 5.91
N SER A 152 -15.85 5.26 5.36
CA SER A 152 -16.20 5.07 3.93
C SER A 152 -15.23 5.75 2.96
N ASN A 153 -14.58 6.84 3.39
CA ASN A 153 -13.72 7.68 2.55
C ASN A 153 -12.34 7.08 2.22
N PHE A 154 -11.97 5.94 2.83
CA PHE A 154 -10.65 5.32 2.64
C PHE A 154 -10.74 3.96 1.91
N ALA A 155 -11.46 3.94 0.80
CA ALA A 155 -11.60 2.73 -0.02
C ALA A 155 -10.25 2.17 -0.51
N ASN A 156 -9.28 3.04 -0.79
CA ASN A 156 -7.96 2.61 -1.25
C ASN A 156 -7.16 1.94 -0.12
N ILE A 157 -7.22 2.44 1.12
CA ILE A 157 -6.55 1.82 2.28
C ILE A 157 -6.93 0.33 2.40
N ARG A 158 -8.23 0.01 2.24
CA ARG A 158 -8.68 -1.40 2.24
C ARG A 158 -8.02 -2.24 1.16
N SER A 159 -7.96 -1.70 -0.06
CA SER A 159 -7.34 -2.39 -1.20
C SER A 159 -5.84 -2.57 -1.00
N ILE A 160 -5.15 -1.58 -0.42
CA ILE A 160 -3.71 -1.58 -0.16
C ILE A 160 -3.39 -2.62 0.92
N ILE A 161 -4.14 -2.63 2.03
CA ILE A 161 -3.98 -3.63 3.10
C ILE A 161 -4.18 -5.03 2.53
N TYR A 162 -5.30 -5.27 1.82
CA TYR A 162 -5.56 -6.57 1.21
C TYR A 162 -4.40 -7.00 0.31
N ARG A 163 -3.93 -6.12 -0.58
CA ARG A 163 -2.81 -6.45 -1.47
C ARG A 163 -1.54 -6.75 -0.67
N LYS A 164 -1.21 -5.96 0.35
CA LYS A 164 -0.08 -6.24 1.23
C LYS A 164 -0.17 -7.61 1.87
N THR A 165 -1.34 -8.05 2.33
CA THR A 165 -1.50 -9.40 2.90
C THR A 165 -1.27 -10.52 1.89
N THR A 166 -1.35 -10.24 0.57
CA THR A 166 -1.03 -11.23 -0.47
C THR A 166 0.47 -11.35 -0.74
N ILE A 167 1.26 -10.33 -0.39
CA ILE A 167 2.70 -10.23 -0.67
C ILE A 167 3.52 -10.50 0.60
N ASP A 168 3.14 -9.89 1.73
CA ASP A 168 3.81 -10.02 3.01
C ASP A 168 3.24 -11.20 3.81
N VAL A 169 3.97 -12.31 3.82
CA VAL A 169 3.60 -13.56 4.51
C VAL A 169 3.44 -13.35 6.01
N LYS A 170 4.29 -12.52 6.64
CA LYS A 170 4.22 -12.24 8.08
C LYS A 170 2.93 -11.50 8.40
N LEU A 171 2.61 -10.47 7.63
CA LEU A 171 1.36 -9.71 7.78
C LEU A 171 0.12 -10.62 7.57
N LYS A 172 0.17 -11.49 6.56
CA LYS A 172 -0.90 -12.48 6.31
C LYS A 172 -1.15 -13.37 7.53
N ILE A 173 -0.08 -13.91 8.12
CA ILE A 173 -0.18 -14.79 9.30
C ILE A 173 -0.82 -14.05 10.47
N ILE A 174 -0.38 -12.82 10.75
CA ILE A 174 -0.91 -12.01 11.86
C ILE A 174 -2.42 -11.76 11.67
N LEU A 175 -2.83 -11.36 10.48
CA LEU A 175 -4.21 -10.98 10.21
C LEU A 175 -5.17 -12.19 10.11
N VAL A 176 -4.72 -13.32 9.55
CA VAL A 176 -5.57 -14.54 9.42
C VAL A 176 -5.83 -15.23 10.77
N ARG A 177 -4.94 -15.02 11.75
CA ARG A 177 -5.13 -15.49 13.14
C ARG A 177 -6.26 -14.76 13.85
N ASN A 178 -6.59 -13.53 13.43
CA ASN A 178 -7.73 -12.79 13.96
C ASN A 178 -9.01 -13.10 13.16
N LYS A 179 -10.07 -13.54 13.87
CA LYS A 179 -11.34 -13.96 13.25
C LYS A 179 -12.07 -12.82 12.53
N GLU A 180 -12.04 -11.61 13.07
CA GLU A 180 -12.72 -10.44 12.51
C GLU A 180 -12.05 -10.00 11.21
N MET A 181 -10.71 -9.96 11.20
CA MET A 181 -9.95 -9.62 10.00
C MET A 181 -10.09 -10.65 8.88
N ARG A 182 -10.28 -11.93 9.21
CA ARG A 182 -10.56 -12.97 8.21
C ARG A 182 -11.80 -12.63 7.38
N GLY A 183 -12.87 -12.17 8.03
CA GLY A 183 -14.09 -11.74 7.33
C GLY A 183 -13.85 -10.54 6.41
N VAL A 184 -13.09 -9.54 6.88
CA VAL A 184 -12.73 -8.35 6.07
C VAL A 184 -11.91 -8.71 4.85
N LEU A 185 -10.91 -9.59 5.01
CA LEU A 185 -10.06 -10.04 3.91
C LEU A 185 -10.86 -10.84 2.88
N GLU A 186 -11.79 -11.68 3.32
CA GLU A 186 -12.65 -12.44 2.40
C GLU A 186 -13.62 -11.53 1.63
N MET A 187 -14.20 -10.51 2.29
CA MET A 187 -14.99 -9.48 1.60
C MET A 187 -14.17 -8.75 0.53
N CYS A 188 -12.91 -8.39 0.84
CA CYS A 188 -12.01 -7.76 -0.11
C CYS A 188 -11.70 -8.69 -1.28
N ARG A 189 -11.41 -9.97 -1.02
CA ARG A 189 -11.18 -11.00 -2.03
C ARG A 189 -12.36 -11.14 -2.98
N GLN A 190 -13.59 -11.22 -2.45
CA GLN A 190 -14.80 -11.35 -3.28
C GLN A 190 -15.04 -10.13 -4.17
N LYS A 191 -14.80 -8.91 -3.67
CA LYS A 191 -14.90 -7.68 -4.48
C LYS A 191 -13.88 -7.64 -5.61
N VAL A 192 -12.63 -8.03 -5.33
CA VAL A 192 -11.58 -8.15 -6.35
C VAL A 192 -11.95 -9.22 -7.39
N GLY A 193 -12.40 -10.40 -6.95
CA GLY A 193 -12.75 -11.51 -7.84
C GLY A 193 -14.01 -11.29 -8.68
N LYS A 194 -15.03 -10.60 -8.15
CA LYS A 194 -16.21 -10.19 -8.93
C LYS A 194 -15.84 -9.17 -10.00
N LYS A 195 -14.96 -8.21 -9.68
CA LYS A 195 -14.54 -7.18 -10.64
C LYS A 195 -13.57 -7.71 -11.70
N LEU A 196 -12.66 -8.62 -11.35
CA LEU A 196 -11.81 -9.29 -12.33
C LEU A 196 -12.65 -10.05 -13.37
N ARG A 197 -13.72 -10.72 -12.92
CA ARG A 197 -14.69 -11.39 -13.81
C ARG A 197 -15.48 -10.39 -14.67
N SER A 198 -15.90 -9.24 -14.14
CA SER A 198 -16.56 -8.21 -14.97
C SER A 198 -15.60 -7.54 -15.95
N THR A 199 -14.33 -7.31 -15.58
CA THR A 199 -13.32 -6.73 -16.48
C THR A 199 -12.92 -7.72 -17.57
N ILE A 200 -12.81 -9.02 -17.26
CA ILE A 200 -12.61 -10.08 -18.26
C ILE A 200 -13.83 -10.21 -19.18
N SER A 201 -15.05 -10.07 -18.63
CA SER A 201 -16.27 -10.04 -19.42
C SER A 201 -16.32 -8.83 -20.37
N LEU A 202 -15.88 -7.65 -19.91
CA LEU A 202 -15.79 -6.45 -20.74
C LEU A 202 -14.65 -6.51 -21.76
N SER A 203 -13.50 -7.10 -21.42
CA SER A 203 -12.41 -7.33 -22.37
C SER A 203 -12.73 -8.42 -23.40
N LYS A 204 -13.60 -9.39 -23.05
CA LYS A 204 -14.19 -10.34 -24.01
C LYS A 204 -15.24 -9.67 -24.91
N MET A 205 -15.97 -8.66 -24.43
CA MET A 205 -16.88 -7.86 -25.26
C MET A 205 -16.16 -6.86 -26.18
N SER A 206 -14.93 -6.45 -25.86
CA SER A 206 -14.09 -5.61 -26.73
C SER A 206 -13.31 -6.40 -27.79
N ARG A 207 -13.34 -7.73 -27.76
CA ARG A 207 -12.74 -8.62 -28.78
C ARG A 207 -13.80 -9.42 -29.55
N LEU A 208 -14.98 -8.83 -29.72
CA LEU A 208 -16.07 -9.39 -30.53
C LEU A 208 -16.41 -8.49 -31.73
N TRP A 209 -15.52 -7.56 -32.08
CA TRP A 209 -15.65 -6.69 -33.27
C TRP A 209 -14.36 -6.54 -34.08
N ASP A 210 -13.33 -7.33 -33.81
CA ASP A 210 -12.22 -7.50 -34.76
C ASP A 210 -11.77 -8.96 -34.68
N ASP A 211 -11.63 -9.55 -35.86
CA ASP A 211 -11.20 -10.91 -36.18
C ASP A 211 -12.31 -11.98 -36.23
N SER A 212 -13.11 -11.85 -37.29
CA SER A 212 -13.53 -12.99 -38.09
C SER A 212 -12.34 -13.83 -38.55
N ASP A 213 -12.60 -15.12 -38.72
CA ASP A 213 -11.85 -16.10 -39.50
C ASP A 213 -10.57 -16.68 -38.89
N SER A 214 -10.69 -17.86 -38.26
CA SER A 214 -10.31 -19.11 -38.95
C SER A 214 -10.26 -20.29 -37.98
N ASP A 215 -10.71 -21.43 -38.51
CA ASP A 215 -10.95 -22.71 -37.86
C ASP A 215 -9.71 -23.36 -37.22
N SER A 216 -9.94 -24.11 -36.15
CA SER A 216 -9.72 -25.58 -36.19
C SER A 216 -10.16 -26.24 -34.88
N ILE A 217 -11.20 -27.04 -35.04
CA ILE A 217 -11.69 -28.06 -34.13
C ILE A 217 -10.73 -29.26 -34.23
N ILE A 218 -10.21 -29.74 -33.10
CA ILE A 218 -9.90 -31.16 -32.93
C ILE A 218 -10.40 -31.59 -31.55
N THR A 219 -11.52 -32.30 -31.59
CA THR A 219 -12.00 -33.24 -30.56
C THR A 219 -11.30 -34.57 -30.78
N VAL A 220 -10.76 -35.17 -29.72
CA VAL A 220 -10.64 -36.65 -29.62
C VAL A 220 -10.88 -37.02 -28.16
N ASP A 221 -12.13 -37.38 -27.92
CA ASP A 221 -12.60 -38.61 -27.30
C ASP A 221 -11.85 -39.20 -26.11
N ASP A 222 -12.63 -39.29 -25.03
CA ASP A 222 -12.55 -40.19 -23.90
C ASP A 222 -12.36 -41.64 -24.38
N ASP A 223 -11.48 -42.39 -23.72
CA ASP A 223 -11.70 -43.81 -23.49
C ASP A 223 -11.19 -44.16 -22.09
N ASP A 224 -12.13 -44.73 -21.35
CA ASP A 224 -12.09 -45.25 -19.99
C ASP A 224 -11.18 -46.49 -19.86
N ASP A 225 -11.15 -46.99 -18.61
CA ASP A 225 -10.78 -48.34 -18.18
C ASP A 225 -9.28 -48.60 -17.99
N ASP A 226 -8.80 -49.29 -16.96
CA ASP A 226 -9.38 -49.83 -15.74
C ASP A 226 -8.19 -50.22 -14.84
N TYR A 227 -8.49 -50.47 -13.58
CA TYR A 227 -7.71 -51.11 -12.49
C TYR A 227 -6.39 -51.82 -12.83
N ASP A 228 -5.42 -51.66 -11.91
CA ASP A 228 -4.95 -52.82 -11.15
C ASP A 228 -4.41 -52.42 -9.77
N GLU A 229 -5.02 -53.04 -8.77
CA GLU A 229 -4.55 -53.17 -7.39
C GLU A 229 -3.39 -54.18 -7.31
N ASP A 230 -2.57 -53.97 -6.28
CA ASP A 230 -1.73 -54.94 -5.58
C ASP A 230 -0.28 -55.27 -6.03
N ALA A 231 0.52 -55.42 -4.97
CA ALA A 231 1.75 -56.20 -4.83
C ALA A 231 3.10 -55.46 -5.00
N ILE A 232 3.55 -54.78 -3.93
CA ILE A 232 4.59 -55.23 -2.96
C ILE A 232 5.14 -54.01 -2.19
#